data_AF-A0A089IGI4-F1
#
_entry.id   AF-A0A089IGI4-F1
#
_cell.length_a   1.000
_cell.length_b   1.000
_cell.length_c   1.000
_cell.angle_alpha   90.00
_cell.angle_beta   90.00
_cell.angle_gamma   90.00
#
_symmetry.space_group_name_H-M   'P 1'
#
loop_
_entity.id
_entity.type
_entity.pdbx_description
1 polymer ?
#
loop_
_entity_poly.entity_id
_entity_poly.type
_entity_poly.pdbx_seq_one_letter_code
_entity_poly.pdbx_strand_id
1 'polypeptide(L)'
;MMESITPIFTWGQDRIFAGGNRDVVLLVEWKGNLPSENSRPSSHKVVARDIELRVWLEPHVTFKRCYGCEMEAGEGNSLLLKLGKIKTGQRKFIGLEFTTSSSVAGKYEALSLQWKYKKPTVERVRELPVKVLELEYAHHTRILSDTCCFYVEKHLELLKTAETVEAAEALRSKGQHSEAHEMLNRHADKMLLLAVRSGDPLLLKEAEMLYKQIGFEHQQRSKAVGGI
;
A
#
# COMPACT_ATOMS: atom_id res chain seq x y z
N MET A 1 -17.16 21.83 10.72
CA MET A 1 -16.91 21.82 9.27
C MET A 1 -16.48 20.41 8.89
N MET A 2 -17.24 19.67 8.06
CA MET A 2 -16.88 18.28 7.72
C MET A 2 -15.64 18.20 6.81
N GLU A 3 -14.75 17.28 7.16
CA GLU A 3 -13.57 16.89 6.39
C GLU A 3 -13.98 16.16 5.11
N SER A 4 -13.20 16.28 4.03
CA SER A 4 -13.51 15.61 2.76
C SER A 4 -12.96 14.18 2.69
N ILE A 5 -11.94 13.91 3.50
CA ILE A 5 -11.23 12.64 3.54
C ILE A 5 -11.20 12.17 4.99
N THR A 6 -11.31 10.87 5.19
CA THR A 6 -11.11 10.24 6.51
C THR A 6 -9.94 9.27 6.37
N PRO A 7 -8.77 9.56 6.95
CA PRO A 7 -7.62 8.67 6.90
C PRO A 7 -7.70 7.61 8.00
N ILE A 8 -7.21 6.41 7.69
CA ILE A 8 -7.07 5.29 8.62
C ILE A 8 -5.66 4.73 8.44
N PHE A 9 -5.01 4.42 9.55
CA PHE A 9 -3.63 3.94 9.60
C PHE A 9 -3.61 2.60 10.30
N THR A 10 -3.02 1.58 9.69
CA THR A 10 -2.95 0.24 10.26
C THR A 10 -1.52 -0.29 10.12
N TRP A 11 -0.86 -0.52 11.24
CA TRP A 11 0.40 -1.25 11.26
C TRP A 11 0.16 -2.73 10.94
N GLY A 12 1.03 -3.30 10.12
CA GLY A 12 1.07 -4.75 9.90
C GLY A 12 1.40 -5.49 11.18
N GLN A 13 2.28 -4.89 12.01
CA GLN A 13 2.63 -5.33 13.35
C GLN A 13 2.77 -4.07 14.22
N ASP A 14 1.94 -3.95 15.25
CA ASP A 14 1.99 -2.85 16.22
C ASP A 14 3.04 -3.08 17.32
N ARG A 15 3.49 -4.34 17.46
CA ARG A 15 4.57 -4.76 18.35
C ARG A 15 5.74 -5.34 17.57
N ILE A 16 6.95 -4.89 17.88
CA ILE A 16 8.19 -5.35 17.25
C ILE A 16 9.24 -5.76 18.27
N PHE A 17 10.12 -6.67 17.84
CA PHE A 17 11.17 -7.18 18.71
C PHE A 17 12.28 -6.15 18.91
N ALA A 18 12.56 -5.84 20.18
CA ALA A 18 13.50 -4.82 20.60
C ALA A 18 14.97 -5.11 20.26
N GLY A 19 15.36 -6.39 20.20
CA GLY A 19 16.77 -6.80 20.10
C GLY A 19 17.39 -6.81 18.71
N GLY A 20 16.75 -6.23 17.69
CA GLY A 20 17.33 -6.17 16.35
C GLY A 20 16.50 -5.37 15.36
N ASN A 21 17.05 -5.16 14.18
CA ASN A 21 16.34 -4.41 13.14
C ASN A 21 15.13 -5.19 12.63
N ARG A 22 14.01 -4.49 12.41
CA ARG A 22 12.76 -5.10 11.95
C ARG A 22 12.11 -4.28 10.86
N ASP A 23 11.69 -4.97 9.81
CA ASP A 23 10.87 -4.38 8.78
C ASP A 23 9.41 -4.35 9.26
N VAL A 24 8.77 -3.20 9.12
CA VAL A 24 7.36 -2.98 9.43
C VAL A 24 6.65 -2.35 8.24
N VAL A 25 5.37 -2.67 8.12
CA VAL A 25 4.52 -2.11 7.06
C VAL A 25 3.44 -1.26 7.70
N LEU A 26 3.26 -0.04 7.20
CA LEU A 26 2.08 0.77 7.46
C LEU A 26 1.17 0.72 6.23
N LEU A 27 -0.07 0.27 6.42
CA LEU A 27 -1.14 0.49 5.46
C LEU A 27 -1.82 1.82 5.77
N VAL A 28 -1.86 2.69 4.77
CA VAL A 28 -2.61 3.95 4.84
C VAL A 28 -3.83 3.84 3.93
N GLU A 29 -5.01 3.92 4.52
CA GLU A 29 -6.29 3.98 3.83
C GLU A 29 -6.86 5.40 3.92
N TRP A 30 -7.50 5.87 2.87
CA TRP A 30 -8.38 7.03 2.97
C TRP A 30 -9.65 6.88 2.14
N LYS A 31 -10.75 7.41 2.67
CA LYS A 31 -12.07 7.38 2.03
C LYS A 31 -12.56 8.80 1.72
N GLY A 32 -13.15 8.98 0.54
CA GLY A 32 -13.89 10.19 0.20
C GLY A 32 -15.23 10.25 0.93
N ASN A 33 -15.43 11.24 1.78
CA ASN A 33 -16.63 11.35 2.60
C ASN A 33 -17.89 11.59 1.77
N LEU A 34 -19.01 11.00 2.21
CA LEU A 34 -20.32 11.24 1.61
C LEU A 34 -20.72 12.70 1.87
N PRO A 35 -21.26 13.40 0.86
CA PRO A 35 -21.81 14.72 1.10
C PRO A 35 -23.02 14.58 2.04
N SER A 36 -23.27 15.61 2.86
CA SER A 36 -24.35 15.62 3.86
C SER A 36 -25.70 15.22 3.27
N GLU A 37 -26.60 14.66 4.10
CA GLU A 37 -27.92 14.10 3.75
C GLU A 37 -28.76 14.95 2.78
N ASN A 38 -28.54 16.27 2.72
CA ASN A 38 -29.23 17.20 1.83
C ASN A 38 -28.74 17.22 0.36
N SER A 39 -27.89 16.29 -0.06
CA SER A 39 -27.33 16.28 -1.42
C SER A 39 -27.66 15.01 -2.18
N ARG A 40 -28.08 15.17 -3.45
CA ARG A 40 -28.42 14.04 -4.32
C ARG A 40 -27.23 13.06 -4.38
N PRO A 41 -27.47 11.75 -4.23
CA PRO A 41 -26.42 10.74 -4.22
C PRO A 41 -25.81 10.64 -5.62
N SER A 42 -24.73 11.37 -5.86
CA SER A 42 -23.89 11.19 -7.06
C SER A 42 -22.59 10.52 -6.63
N SER A 43 -22.50 9.22 -6.86
CA SER A 43 -21.37 8.33 -6.54
C SER A 43 -20.07 8.66 -7.30
N HIS A 44 -20.01 9.78 -8.03
CA HIS A 44 -18.88 10.13 -8.90
C HIS A 44 -18.29 11.51 -8.65
N LYS A 45 -18.84 12.30 -7.72
CA LYS A 45 -18.32 13.64 -7.44
C LYS A 45 -16.94 13.54 -6.77
N VAL A 46 -15.95 14.24 -7.33
CA VAL A 46 -14.64 14.44 -6.67
C VAL A 46 -14.86 15.25 -5.40
N VAL A 47 -14.29 14.82 -4.27
CA VAL A 47 -14.46 15.48 -2.96
C VAL A 47 -13.19 16.11 -2.42
N ALA A 48 -12.04 15.62 -2.89
CA ALA A 48 -10.73 16.20 -2.67
C ALA A 48 -9.83 15.96 -3.90
N ARG A 49 -8.98 16.93 -4.19
CA ARG A 49 -7.95 16.90 -5.23
C ARG A 49 -6.62 17.37 -4.65
N ASP A 50 -5.55 17.15 -5.40
CA ASP A 50 -4.18 17.52 -5.03
C ASP A 50 -3.87 17.03 -3.59
N ILE A 51 -4.24 15.78 -3.33
CA ILE A 51 -4.09 15.14 -2.03
C ILE A 51 -2.62 14.79 -1.88
N GLU A 52 -2.04 15.26 -0.79
CA GLU A 52 -0.67 15.01 -0.38
C GLU A 52 -0.67 14.47 1.04
N LEU A 53 0.24 13.55 1.30
CA LEU A 53 0.55 13.06 2.63
C LEU A 53 2.03 13.33 2.91
N ARG A 54 2.29 14.15 3.92
CA ARG A 54 3.63 14.37 4.45
C ARG A 54 3.85 13.46 5.65
N VAL A 55 4.97 12.75 5.65
CA VAL A 55 5.36 11.81 6.70
C VAL A 55 6.72 12.23 7.25
N TRP A 56 6.82 12.51 8.54
CA TRP A 56 8.09 12.72 9.23
C TRP A 56 8.45 11.44 9.99
N LEU A 57 9.70 11.05 9.86
CA LEU A 57 10.25 9.82 10.41
C LEU A 57 11.04 10.12 11.67
N GLU A 58 10.78 9.37 12.73
CA GLU A 58 11.63 9.41 13.93
C GLU A 58 13.02 8.78 13.67
N PRO A 59 14.08 9.15 14.41
CA PRO A 59 15.46 8.74 14.11
C PRO A 59 15.71 7.23 14.06
N HIS A 60 14.89 6.43 14.73
CA HIS A 60 14.99 4.97 14.76
C HIS A 60 14.20 4.28 13.64
N VAL A 61 13.56 5.05 12.75
CA VAL A 61 12.77 4.55 11.62
C VAL A 61 13.41 5.02 10.32
N THR A 62 13.75 4.05 9.46
CA THR A 62 14.29 4.30 8.13
C THR A 62 13.28 3.89 7.08
N PHE A 63 12.99 4.77 6.13
CA PHE A 63 12.12 4.44 5.00
C PHE A 63 12.80 3.44 4.05
N LYS A 64 12.05 2.43 3.62
CA LYS A 64 12.53 1.39 2.70
C LYS A 64 11.90 1.53 1.31
N ARG A 65 10.58 1.56 1.23
CA ARG A 65 9.83 1.67 -0.05
C ARG A 65 8.36 2.01 0.18
N CYS A 66 7.68 2.43 -0.88
CA CYS A 66 6.23 2.63 -0.91
C CYS A 66 5.57 1.81 -2.04
N TYR A 67 4.27 1.55 -1.90
CA TYR A 67 3.45 0.82 -2.86
C TYR A 67 2.16 1.57 -3.16
N GLY A 68 1.79 1.63 -4.43
CA GLY A 68 0.57 2.31 -4.88
C GLY A 68 0.64 3.84 -4.89
N CYS A 69 1.83 4.41 -4.69
CA CYS A 69 2.06 5.84 -4.82
C CYS A 69 3.50 6.15 -5.23
N GLU A 70 3.67 7.34 -5.79
CA GLU A 70 4.97 7.97 -5.97
C GLU A 70 5.36 8.75 -4.71
N MET A 71 6.65 8.75 -4.42
CA MET A 71 7.23 9.42 -3.27
C MET A 71 8.31 10.38 -3.76
N GLU A 72 8.32 11.58 -3.16
CA GLU A 72 9.40 12.54 -3.26
C GLU A 72 10.07 12.68 -1.90
N ALA A 73 11.40 12.81 -1.90
CA ALA A 73 12.13 13.15 -0.70
C ALA A 73 11.68 14.54 -0.23
N GLY A 74 11.23 14.64 1.02
CA GLY A 74 10.90 15.90 1.64
C GLY A 74 12.12 16.60 2.22
N GLU A 75 11.89 17.72 2.90
CA GLU A 75 12.94 18.40 3.65
C GLU A 75 13.27 17.61 4.93
N GLY A 76 14.57 17.39 5.20
CA GLY A 76 15.02 16.62 6.36
C GLY A 76 14.65 15.13 6.28
N ASN A 77 14.29 14.52 7.42
CA ASN A 77 13.85 13.12 7.48
C ASN A 77 12.34 12.97 7.20
N SER A 78 11.88 13.56 6.09
CA SER A 78 10.46 13.54 5.72
C SER A 78 10.24 13.03 4.29
N LEU A 79 9.04 12.50 4.08
CA LEU A 79 8.56 11.98 2.81
C LEU A 79 7.35 12.78 2.37
N LEU A 80 7.25 13.07 1.07
CA LEU A 80 6.07 13.66 0.46
C LEU A 80 5.45 12.68 -0.54
N LEU A 81 4.21 12.28 -0.28
CA LEU A 81 3.47 11.32 -1.10
C LEU A 81 2.36 12.04 -1.86
N LYS A 82 2.38 11.95 -3.19
CA LYS A 82 1.37 12.56 -4.06
C LYS A 82 0.26 11.54 -4.36
N LEU A 83 -0.92 11.76 -3.80
CA LEU A 83 -2.03 10.80 -3.77
C LEU A 83 -3.19 11.17 -4.71
N GLY A 84 -3.06 12.30 -5.40
CA GLY A 84 -3.94 12.74 -6.48
C GLY A 84 -5.32 13.18 -5.99
N LYS A 85 -6.39 12.55 -6.48
CA LYS A 85 -7.78 12.93 -6.16
C LYS A 85 -8.58 11.74 -5.66
N ILE A 86 -9.68 12.01 -4.94
CA ILE A 86 -10.61 11.00 -4.47
C ILE A 86 -12.07 11.40 -4.73
N LYS A 87 -12.88 10.43 -5.13
CA LYS A 87 -14.32 10.59 -5.34
C LYS A 87 -15.11 10.20 -4.09
N THR A 88 -16.35 10.65 -4.04
CA THR A 88 -17.33 10.28 -3.01
C THR A 88 -17.44 8.76 -2.89
N GLY A 89 -17.33 8.23 -1.67
CA GLY A 89 -17.44 6.79 -1.40
C GLY A 89 -16.26 5.94 -1.85
N GLN A 90 -15.35 6.49 -2.68
CA GLN A 90 -14.14 5.80 -3.09
C GLN A 90 -13.21 5.61 -1.88
N ARG A 91 -12.55 4.46 -1.85
CA ARG A 91 -11.48 4.13 -0.91
C ARG A 91 -10.20 3.92 -1.69
N LYS A 92 -9.09 4.39 -1.14
CA LYS A 92 -7.75 4.23 -1.71
C LYS A 92 -6.79 3.77 -0.63
N PHE A 93 -5.71 3.12 -1.07
CA PHE A 93 -4.73 2.49 -0.22
C PHE A 93 -3.33 2.77 -0.74
N ILE A 94 -2.38 2.90 0.17
CA ILE A 94 -0.94 2.81 -0.09
C ILE A 94 -0.28 1.99 1.01
N GLY A 95 0.83 1.35 0.68
CA GLY A 95 1.68 0.64 1.64
C GLY A 95 3.00 1.38 1.80
N LEU A 96 3.45 1.56 3.03
CA LEU A 96 4.75 2.14 3.34
C LEU A 96 5.55 1.11 4.14
N GLU A 97 6.74 0.76 3.66
CA GLU A 97 7.67 -0.14 4.33
C GLU A 97 8.81 0.65 4.97
N PHE A 98 9.10 0.31 6.21
CA PHE A 98 10.15 0.90 7.01
C PHE A 98 11.01 -0.18 7.64
N THR A 99 12.28 0.13 7.88
CA THR A 99 13.15 -0.64 8.75
C THR A 99 13.34 0.14 10.04
N THR A 100 13.05 -0.50 11.16
CA THR A 100 13.26 0.03 12.51
C THR A 100 14.59 -0.46 13.07
N SER A 101 15.29 0.38 13.82
CA SER A 101 16.49 -0.02 14.56
C SER A 101 16.12 -0.64 15.92
N SER A 102 17.04 -1.41 16.49
CA SER A 102 16.89 -1.92 17.86
C SER A 102 16.72 -0.77 18.86
N SER A 103 15.81 -0.93 19.80
CA SER A 103 15.54 0.03 20.87
C SER A 103 15.31 -0.69 22.19
N VAL A 104 15.24 0.07 23.28
CA VAL A 104 14.77 -0.46 24.57
C VAL A 104 13.28 -0.82 24.45
N ALA A 105 12.81 -1.78 25.23
CA ALA A 105 11.38 -2.08 25.27
C ALA A 105 10.57 -0.87 25.78
N GLY A 106 9.48 -0.56 25.10
CA GLY A 106 8.67 0.63 25.36
C GLY A 106 7.84 1.04 24.14
N LYS A 107 6.99 2.05 24.31
CA LYS A 107 6.27 2.66 23.18
C LYS A 107 7.01 3.91 22.75
N TYR A 108 7.27 4.02 21.45
CA TYR A 108 7.96 5.15 20.85
C TYR A 108 7.13 5.69 19.71
N GLU A 109 7.08 7.01 19.59
CA GLU A 109 6.62 7.66 18.38
C GLU A 109 7.47 7.14 17.21
N ALA A 110 6.84 6.78 16.10
CA ALA A 110 7.53 6.26 14.93
C ALA A 110 7.40 7.22 13.76
N LEU A 111 6.20 7.77 13.59
CA LEU A 111 5.84 8.62 12.46
C LEU A 111 4.94 9.77 12.90
N SER A 112 5.17 10.95 12.33
CA SER A 112 4.19 12.04 12.33
C SER A 112 3.63 12.21 10.91
N LEU A 113 2.32 12.37 10.77
CA LEU A 113 1.64 12.42 9.47
C LEU A 113 0.73 13.64 9.36
N GLN A 114 0.84 14.37 8.25
CA GLN A 114 -0.03 15.50 7.93
C GLN A 114 -0.60 15.37 6.52
N TRP A 115 -1.93 15.44 6.43
CA TRP A 115 -2.63 15.45 5.16
C TRP A 115 -2.84 16.88 4.67
N LYS A 116 -2.65 17.09 3.37
CA LYS A 116 -3.03 18.32 2.67
C LYS A 116 -3.87 17.98 1.46
N TYR A 117 -4.91 18.78 1.19
CA TYR A 117 -5.73 18.60 -0.01
C TYR A 117 -6.52 19.87 -0.34
N LYS A 118 -7.03 19.98 -1.57
CA LYS A 118 -7.95 21.04 -1.98
C LYS A 118 -9.36 20.51 -2.15
N LYS A 119 -10.37 21.32 -1.79
CA LYS A 119 -11.76 21.01 -2.16
C LYS A 119 -11.98 21.36 -3.64
N PRO A 120 -12.84 20.64 -4.38
CA PRO A 120 -13.08 20.94 -5.79
C PRO A 120 -13.59 22.36 -6.02
N THR A 121 -14.39 22.88 -5.08
CA THR A 121 -15.04 24.20 -5.21
C THR A 121 -14.20 25.36 -4.66
N VAL A 122 -13.05 25.09 -4.04
CA VAL A 122 -12.24 26.12 -3.36
C VAL A 122 -10.76 25.81 -3.57
N GLU A 123 -9.99 26.77 -4.10
CA GLU A 123 -8.53 26.64 -4.28
C GLU A 123 -7.74 26.57 -2.96
N ARG A 124 -8.36 27.01 -1.86
CA ARG A 124 -7.74 27.00 -0.53
C ARG A 124 -7.38 25.58 -0.11
N VAL A 125 -6.10 25.38 0.17
CA VAL A 125 -5.56 24.15 0.75
C VAL A 125 -6.14 23.96 2.15
N ARG A 126 -6.56 22.73 2.42
CA ARG A 126 -6.94 22.24 3.74
C ARG A 126 -5.86 21.33 4.25
N GLU A 127 -5.56 21.49 5.52
CA GLU A 127 -4.65 20.62 6.25
C GLU A 127 -5.44 19.92 7.35
N LEU A 128 -5.24 18.62 7.49
CA LEU A 128 -5.75 17.89 8.65
C LEU A 128 -4.78 18.03 9.83
N PRO A 129 -5.25 17.84 11.07
CA PRO A 129 -4.38 17.78 12.24
C PRO A 129 -3.26 16.74 12.05
N VAL A 130 -2.09 17.04 12.60
CA VAL A 130 -0.97 16.10 12.60
C VAL A 130 -1.36 14.88 13.43
N LYS A 131 -1.16 13.69 12.85
CA LYS A 131 -1.37 12.41 13.53
C LYS A 131 -0.01 11.79 13.83
N VAL A 132 0.24 11.52 15.11
CA VAL A 132 1.40 10.74 15.55
C VAL A 132 1.00 9.26 15.60
N LEU A 133 1.85 8.40 15.07
CA LEU A 133 1.74 6.94 15.16
C LEU A 133 2.92 6.40 15.95
N GLU A 134 2.64 5.45 16.83
CA GLU A 134 3.60 4.82 17.71
C GLU A 134 3.84 3.36 17.32
N LEU A 135 4.98 2.83 17.74
CA LEU A 135 5.32 1.41 17.72
C LEU A 135 5.70 0.92 19.12
N GLU A 136 5.28 -0.28 19.46
CA GLU A 136 5.64 -0.92 20.74
C GLU A 136 6.82 -1.88 20.54
N TYR A 137 7.92 -1.60 21.23
CA TYR A 137 9.10 -2.44 21.28
C TYR A 137 9.02 -3.39 22.46
N ALA A 138 9.23 -4.68 22.23
CA ALA A 138 9.16 -5.70 23.27
C ALA A 138 10.24 -6.78 23.10
N HIS A 139 10.65 -7.40 24.22
CA HIS A 139 11.63 -8.49 24.23
C HIS A 139 11.02 -9.88 24.10
N HIS A 140 9.69 -9.99 24.04
CA HIS A 140 9.05 -11.30 23.92
C HIS A 140 9.28 -11.89 22.53
N THR A 141 9.94 -13.05 22.47
CA THR A 141 10.39 -13.67 21.21
C THR A 141 9.26 -14.22 20.35
N ARG A 142 8.05 -14.42 20.90
CA ARG A 142 6.88 -14.82 20.10
C ARG A 142 6.53 -13.77 19.03
N ILE A 143 6.87 -12.50 19.26
CA ILE A 143 6.69 -11.43 18.27
C ILE A 143 7.47 -11.73 16.98
N LEU A 144 8.54 -12.52 17.06
CA LEU A 144 9.31 -12.97 15.90
C LEU A 144 8.55 -13.96 15.02
N SER A 145 7.59 -14.67 15.60
CA SER A 145 6.69 -15.60 14.90
C SER A 145 5.35 -14.96 14.51
N ASP A 146 5.06 -13.77 15.03
CA ASP A 146 3.84 -13.06 14.67
C ASP A 146 3.94 -12.64 13.21
N THR A 147 2.95 -13.00 12.41
CA THR A 147 2.85 -12.59 11.02
C THR A 147 2.23 -11.20 10.92
N CYS A 148 2.46 -10.52 9.81
CA CYS A 148 1.72 -9.30 9.47
C CYS A 148 0.20 -9.57 9.58
N CYS A 149 -0.56 -8.61 10.10
CA CYS A 149 -2.00 -8.77 10.17
C CYS A 149 -2.58 -8.95 8.75
N PHE A 150 -3.52 -9.88 8.62
CA PHE A 150 -4.06 -10.29 7.31
C PHE A 150 -4.59 -9.09 6.51
N TYR A 151 -5.20 -8.11 7.18
CA TYR A 151 -5.73 -6.92 6.52
C TYR A 151 -4.66 -6.12 5.79
N VAL A 152 -3.49 -5.92 6.41
CA VAL A 152 -2.36 -5.22 5.81
C VAL A 152 -1.72 -6.09 4.74
N GLU A 153 -1.49 -7.37 5.01
CA GLU A 153 -0.92 -8.31 4.03
C GLU A 153 -1.75 -8.36 2.74
N LYS A 154 -3.07 -8.51 2.84
CA LYS A 154 -4.00 -8.48 1.70
C LYS A 154 -3.79 -7.25 0.83
N HIS A 155 -3.88 -6.06 1.42
CA HIS A 155 -3.83 -4.82 0.63
C HIS A 155 -2.42 -4.57 0.08
N LEU A 156 -1.38 -4.96 0.82
CA LEU A 156 -0.01 -4.87 0.35
C LEU A 156 0.21 -5.72 -0.91
N GLU A 157 -0.27 -6.96 -0.92
CA GLU A 157 -0.14 -7.84 -2.09
C GLU A 157 -0.95 -7.35 -3.29
N LEU A 158 -2.14 -6.80 -3.05
CA LEU A 158 -2.92 -6.13 -4.10
C LEU A 158 -2.14 -4.96 -4.71
N LEU A 159 -1.53 -4.10 -3.87
CA LEU A 159 -0.76 -2.93 -4.33
C LEU A 159 0.50 -3.31 -5.11
N LYS A 160 1.12 -4.47 -4.81
CA LYS A 160 2.29 -4.99 -5.51
C LYS A 160 2.01 -5.48 -6.93
N THR A 161 0.74 -5.73 -7.27
CA THR A 161 0.37 -6.40 -8.53
C THR A 161 0.86 -5.64 -9.76
N ALA A 162 0.63 -4.33 -9.83
CA ALA A 162 1.04 -3.51 -10.98
C ALA A 162 2.57 -3.54 -11.17
N GLU A 163 3.33 -3.28 -10.10
CA GLU A 163 4.79 -3.31 -10.12
C GLU A 163 5.33 -4.70 -10.49
N THR A 164 4.69 -5.77 -10.03
CA THR A 164 5.07 -7.15 -10.36
C THR A 164 4.85 -7.44 -11.85
N VAL A 165 3.74 -6.96 -12.42
CA VAL A 165 3.48 -7.08 -13.87
C VAL A 165 4.50 -6.30 -14.68
N GLU A 166 4.76 -5.04 -14.33
CA GLU A 166 5.76 -4.21 -15.00
C GLU A 166 7.17 -4.81 -14.92
N ALA A 167 7.58 -5.32 -13.76
CA ALA A 167 8.85 -6.00 -13.60
C ALA A 167 8.94 -7.29 -14.44
N ALA A 168 7.83 -8.02 -14.60
CA ALA A 168 7.78 -9.22 -15.43
C ALA A 168 7.92 -8.87 -16.92
N GLU A 169 7.28 -7.80 -17.35
CA GLU A 169 7.45 -7.24 -18.71
C GLU A 169 8.90 -6.79 -18.96
N ALA A 170 9.53 -6.15 -17.98
CA ALA A 170 10.93 -5.74 -18.08
C ALA A 170 11.91 -6.93 -18.14
N LEU A 171 11.64 -8.04 -17.45
CA LEU A 171 12.42 -9.27 -17.59
C LEU A 171 12.23 -9.91 -18.97
N ARG A 172 11.00 -9.87 -19.51
CA ARG A 172 10.71 -10.41 -20.85
C ARG A 172 11.39 -9.64 -21.95
N SER A 173 11.42 -8.31 -21.88
CA SER A 173 12.12 -7.49 -22.87
C SER A 173 13.63 -7.79 -22.92
N LYS A 174 14.18 -8.33 -21.82
CA LYS A 174 15.56 -8.84 -21.72
C LYS A 174 15.72 -10.32 -22.12
N GLY A 175 14.65 -10.98 -22.57
CA GLY A 175 14.65 -12.41 -22.93
C GLY A 175 14.55 -13.37 -21.74
N GLN A 176 14.43 -12.87 -20.50
CA GLN A 176 14.34 -13.68 -19.27
C GLN A 176 12.90 -14.18 -19.03
N HIS A 177 12.33 -14.86 -20.03
CA HIS A 177 10.91 -15.27 -19.99
C HIS A 177 10.57 -16.23 -18.86
N SER A 178 11.48 -17.15 -18.50
CA SER A 178 11.24 -18.11 -17.41
C SER A 178 11.13 -17.41 -16.07
N GLU A 179 12.02 -16.46 -15.80
CA GLU A 179 12.04 -15.69 -14.56
C GLU A 179 10.81 -14.80 -14.44
N ALA A 180 10.43 -14.13 -15.54
CA ALA A 180 9.19 -13.35 -15.59
C ALA A 180 7.94 -14.20 -15.32
N HIS A 181 7.88 -15.41 -15.88
CA HIS A 181 6.76 -16.33 -15.70
C HIS A 181 6.68 -16.83 -14.26
N GLU A 182 7.82 -17.25 -13.69
CA GLU A 182 7.89 -17.69 -12.30
C GLU A 182 7.51 -16.58 -11.32
N MET A 183 7.93 -15.34 -11.58
CA MET A 183 7.58 -14.20 -10.74
C MET A 183 6.06 -13.95 -10.70
N LEU A 184 5.39 -13.95 -11.87
CA LEU A 184 3.93 -13.79 -11.94
C LEU A 184 3.20 -14.97 -11.30
N ASN A 185 3.65 -16.21 -11.51
CA ASN A 185 3.06 -17.39 -10.87
C ASN A 185 3.15 -17.30 -9.35
N ARG A 186 4.34 -17.01 -8.80
CA ARG A 186 4.52 -16.88 -7.35
C ARG A 186 3.62 -15.80 -6.75
N HIS A 187 3.43 -14.68 -7.46
CA HIS A 187 2.52 -13.62 -7.02
C HIS A 187 1.05 -14.07 -7.06
N ALA A 188 0.63 -14.73 -8.15
CA ALA A 188 -0.71 -15.30 -8.29
C ALA A 188 -1.01 -16.37 -7.22
N ASP A 189 -0.07 -17.29 -6.99
CA ASP A 189 -0.16 -18.33 -5.96
C ASP A 189 -0.32 -17.72 -4.57
N LYS A 190 0.46 -16.67 -4.25
CA LYS A 190 0.36 -15.97 -2.97
C LYS A 190 -1.01 -15.33 -2.79
N MET A 191 -1.52 -14.64 -3.81
CA MET A 191 -2.88 -14.06 -3.75
C MET A 191 -3.96 -15.12 -3.63
N LEU A 192 -3.84 -16.25 -4.33
CA LEU A 192 -4.76 -17.38 -4.23
C LEU A 192 -4.77 -17.97 -2.81
N LEU A 193 -3.59 -18.18 -2.21
CA LEU A 193 -3.47 -18.69 -0.84
C LEU A 193 -4.12 -17.73 0.17
N LEU A 194 -3.91 -16.42 0.01
CA LEU A 194 -4.58 -15.41 0.84
C LEU A 194 -6.10 -15.42 0.62
N ALA A 195 -6.56 -15.58 -0.62
CA ALA A 195 -7.98 -15.67 -0.95
C ALA A 195 -8.65 -16.88 -0.30
N VAL A 196 -8.04 -18.07 -0.40
CA VAL A 196 -8.56 -19.31 0.20
C VAL A 196 -8.63 -19.20 1.72
N ARG A 197 -7.63 -18.62 2.37
CA ARG A 197 -7.60 -18.46 3.84
C ARG A 197 -8.66 -17.50 4.37
N SER A 198 -9.05 -16.50 3.57
CA SER A 198 -9.90 -15.39 4.02
C SER A 198 -11.31 -15.42 3.42
N GLY A 199 -11.54 -16.20 2.37
CA GLY A 199 -12.76 -16.15 1.57
C GLY A 199 -12.91 -14.84 0.77
N ASP A 200 -11.83 -14.08 0.58
CA ASP A 200 -11.91 -12.76 -0.04
C ASP A 200 -12.03 -12.84 -1.58
N PRO A 201 -13.16 -12.41 -2.17
CA PRO A 201 -13.39 -12.55 -3.61
C PRO A 201 -12.52 -11.62 -4.45
N LEU A 202 -12.02 -10.51 -3.88
CA LEU A 202 -11.14 -9.59 -4.61
C LEU A 202 -9.78 -10.25 -4.86
N LEU A 203 -9.20 -10.88 -3.83
CA LEU A 203 -7.93 -11.60 -3.97
C LEU A 203 -8.05 -12.75 -4.97
N LEU A 204 -9.15 -13.51 -4.91
CA LEU A 204 -9.40 -14.60 -5.86
C LEU A 204 -9.45 -14.08 -7.31
N LYS A 205 -10.21 -13.00 -7.54
CA LYS A 205 -10.33 -12.40 -8.86
C LYS A 205 -8.98 -11.92 -9.40
N GLU A 206 -8.18 -11.24 -8.58
CA GLU A 206 -6.85 -10.77 -8.99
C GLU A 206 -5.91 -11.93 -9.33
N ALA A 207 -5.90 -13.00 -8.51
CA ALA A 207 -5.13 -14.21 -8.80
C ALA A 207 -5.54 -14.86 -10.13
N GLU A 208 -6.84 -15.03 -10.37
CA GLU A 208 -7.35 -15.58 -11.64
C GLU A 208 -6.99 -14.71 -12.86
N MET A 209 -7.00 -13.38 -12.70
CA MET A 209 -6.59 -12.48 -13.78
C MET A 209 -5.11 -12.66 -14.14
N LEU A 210 -4.24 -12.81 -13.14
CA LEU A 210 -2.82 -13.10 -13.39
C LEU A 210 -2.62 -14.46 -14.07
N TYR A 211 -3.29 -15.53 -13.60
CA TYR A 211 -3.18 -16.83 -14.28
C TYR A 211 -3.67 -16.79 -15.72
N LYS A 212 -4.75 -16.05 -16.01
CA LYS A 212 -5.22 -15.85 -17.39
C LYS A 212 -4.17 -15.15 -18.24
N GLN A 213 -3.58 -14.06 -17.73
CA GLN A 213 -2.51 -13.35 -18.42
C GLN A 213 -1.33 -14.29 -18.74
N ILE A 214 -0.88 -15.05 -17.74
CA ILE A 214 0.18 -16.05 -17.87
C ILE A 214 -0.15 -17.10 -18.93
N GLY A 215 -1.40 -17.59 -18.95
CA GLY A 215 -1.87 -18.59 -19.92
C GLY A 215 -1.93 -18.07 -21.35
N PHE A 216 -2.44 -16.84 -21.56
CA PHE A 216 -2.45 -16.21 -22.89
C PHE A 216 -1.05 -16.06 -23.47
N GLU A 217 -0.09 -15.70 -22.63
CA GLU A 217 1.30 -15.49 -23.04
C GLU A 217 1.99 -16.80 -23.43
N HIS A 218 1.70 -17.89 -22.71
CA HIS A 218 2.23 -19.22 -23.07
C HIS A 218 1.73 -19.65 -24.46
N GLN A 219 0.45 -19.40 -24.77
CA GLN A 219 -0.13 -19.71 -26.08
C GLN A 219 0.41 -18.84 -27.22
N GLN A 220 0.71 -17.56 -26.99
CA GLN A 220 1.34 -16.71 -28.00
C GLN A 220 2.76 -17.20 -28.32
N ARG A 221 3.52 -17.63 -27.31
CA ARG A 221 4.88 -18.16 -27.50
C ARG A 221 4.88 -19.50 -28.25
N SER A 222 3.97 -20.43 -27.91
CA SER A 222 3.89 -21.71 -28.62
C SER A 222 3.57 -21.52 -30.11
N LYS A 223 2.77 -20.50 -30.45
CA LYS A 223 2.50 -20.12 -31.85
C LYS A 223 3.69 -19.46 -32.54
N ALA A 224 4.45 -18.63 -31.85
CA ALA A 224 5.66 -17.98 -32.41
C ALA A 224 6.81 -18.97 -32.67
N VAL A 225 6.91 -20.05 -31.87
CA VAL A 225 7.94 -21.09 -32.04
C VAL A 225 7.52 -22.18 -33.04
N GLY A 226 6.21 -22.41 -33.19
CA GLY A 226 5.65 -23.41 -34.11
C GLY A 226 5.39 -22.94 -35.54
N GLY A 227 5.69 -21.67 -35.86
CA GLY A 227 5.61 -21.11 -37.22
C GLY A 227 6.99 -21.07 -37.88
N ILE A 228 7.49 -22.23 -38.32
CA ILE A 228 8.60 -22.36 -39.26
C ILE A 228 8.02 -22.95 -40.55
#